data_AF-A0A1V9XZA5-F1
#
_entry.id   AF-A0A1V9XZA5-F1
#
_cell.length_a   1.000
_cell.length_b   1.000
_cell.length_c   1.000
_cell.angle_alpha   90.00
_cell.angle_beta   90.00
_cell.angle_gamma   90.00
#
_symmetry.space_group_name_H-M   'P 1'
#
loop_
_entity.id
_entity.type
_entity.pdbx_description
1 polymer ?
#
loop_
_entity_poly.entity_id
_entity_poly.type
_entity_poly.pdbx_seq_one_letter_code
_entity_poly.pdbx_strand_id
1 'polypeptide(L)' 'MAGNICLNILREDWKPVLTVQSVVHGLLFLLLDPNPEDPLNKDAAQENVRA' A
#
# COMPACT_ATOMS: atom_id res chain seq x y z
N MET A 1 1.75 -2.04 18.12
CA MET A 1 1.43 -2.48 16.74
C MET A 1 0.93 -1.24 16.01
N ALA A 2 1.80 -0.59 15.22
CA ALA A 2 1.39 0.59 14.47
C ALA A 2 0.81 0.13 13.12
N GLY A 3 -0.46 0.46 12.85
CA GLY A 3 -1.13 0.20 11.58
C GLY A 3 -0.73 1.20 10.51
N ASN A 4 0.59 1.42 10.36
CA ASN A 4 1.13 2.35 9.38
C ASN A 4 0.90 1.77 7.98
N ILE A 5 0.62 2.64 7.02
CA ILE A 5 0.35 2.26 5.62
C ILE A 5 1.32 3.04 4.74
N CYS A 6 1.98 2.33 3.82
CA CYS A 6 2.76 2.93 2.76
C CYS A 6 1.91 2.92 1.48
N LEU A 7 1.34 4.07 1.13
CA LEU A 7 0.57 4.25 -0.09
C LEU A 7 1.07 5.52 -0.78
N ASN A 8 1.67 5.40 -1.96
CA ASN A 8 2.44 6.49 -2.60
C ASN A 8 1.61 7.76 -2.84
N ILE A 9 0.30 7.62 -3.10
CA ILE A 9 -0.61 8.75 -3.28
C ILE A 9 -0.89 9.54 -1.99
N LEU A 10 -0.42 9.05 -0.83
CA LEU A 10 -0.38 9.78 0.45
C LEU A 10 1.03 10.34 0.76
N ARG A 11 2.01 10.12 -0.12
CA ARG A 11 3.42 10.54 0.02
C ARG A 11 3.89 11.25 -1.27
N GLU A 12 4.80 10.65 -2.06
CA GLU A 12 5.44 11.30 -3.21
C GLU A 12 4.49 11.56 -4.39
N ASP A 13 3.46 10.74 -4.55
CA ASP A 13 2.50 10.85 -5.66
C ASP A 13 1.24 11.63 -5.28
N TRP A 14 1.24 12.28 -4.10
CA TRP A 14 0.09 13.08 -3.68
C TRP A 14 -0.11 14.29 -4.61
N LYS A 15 -1.35 14.49 -5.03
CA LYS A 15 -1.79 15.62 -5.87
C LYS A 15 -3.11 16.16 -5.32
N PRO A 16 -3.37 17.48 -5.41
CA PRO A 16 -4.60 18.09 -4.87
C PRO A 16 -5.88 17.60 -5.57
N VAL A 17 -5.77 16.96 -6.72
CA VAL A 17 -6.90 16.32 -7.44
C VAL A 17 -7.34 15.00 -6.81
N LEU A 18 -6.51 14.40 -5.95
CA LEU A 18 -6.84 13.13 -5.30
C LEU A 18 -7.97 13.31 -4.30
N THR A 19 -8.83 12.30 -4.23
CA THR A 19 -9.97 12.27 -3.33
C THR A 19 -9.81 11.17 -2.29
N VAL A 20 -10.61 11.21 -1.23
CA VAL A 20 -10.71 10.10 -0.27
C VAL A 20 -11.07 8.79 -0.97
N GLN A 21 -11.91 8.85 -2.02
CA GLN A 21 -12.23 7.67 -2.83
C GLN A 21 -10.99 7.10 -3.51
N SER A 22 -10.09 7.94 -4.04
CA SER A 22 -8.80 7.50 -4.62
C SER A 22 -7.95 6.76 -3.58
N VAL A 23 -7.93 7.23 -2.34
CA VAL A 23 -7.22 6.58 -1.22
C VAL A 23 -7.83 5.21 -0.92
N VAL A 24 -9.16 5.12 -0.79
CA VAL A 24 -9.85 3.83 -0.52
C VAL A 24 -9.60 2.82 -1.64
N HIS A 25 -9.59 3.24 -2.91
CA HIS A 25 -9.25 2.36 -4.02
C HIS A 25 -7.79 1.88 -3.96
N GLY A 26 -6.85 2.77 -3.62
CA GLY A 26 -5.45 2.39 -3.42
C GLY A 26 -5.28 1.37 -2.29
N LEU A 27 -6.02 1.52 -1.19
CA LEU A 27 -6.04 0.54 -0.10
C LEU A 27 -6.62 -0.81 -0.53
N LEU A 28 -7.75 -0.80 -1.24
CA LEU A 28 -8.36 -2.02 -1.75
C LEU A 28 -7.41 -2.74 -2.73
N PHE A 29 -6.74 -1.99 -3.59
CA PHE A 29 -5.72 -2.53 -4.50
C PHE A 29 -4.60 -3.24 -3.72
N LEU A 30 -4.02 -2.61 -2.70
CA LEU A 30 -2.95 -3.23 -1.88
C LEU A 30 -3.40 -4.49 -1.12
N LEU A 31 -4.69 -4.61 -0.77
CA LEU A 31 -5.24 -5.79 -0.12
C LEU A 31 -5.49 -6.95 -1.10
N LEU A 32 -5.80 -6.63 -2.35
CA LEU A 32 -6.03 -7.62 -3.41
C LEU A 32 -4.73 -8.05 -4.07
N ASP A 33 -3.79 -7.12 -4.24
CA ASP A 33 -2.51 -7.29 -4.91
C ASP A 33 -1.41 -6.60 -4.07
N PRO A 34 -0.89 -7.29 -3.04
CA PRO A 34 0.15 -6.74 -2.19
C PRO A 34 1.45 -6.52 -2.99
N ASN A 35 2.17 -5.44 -2.68
CA ASN A 35 3.45 -5.13 -3.33
C ASN A 35 4.65 -5.68 -2.51
N PRO A 36 5.29 -6.80 -2.92
CA PRO A 36 6.44 -7.34 -2.21
C PRO A 36 7.75 -6.58 -2.46
N GLU A 37 7.82 -5.74 -3.49
CA GLU A 37 9.04 -5.00 -3.86
C GLU A 37 9.28 -3.77 -2.97
N ASP A 38 8.21 -3.18 -2.41
CA ASP A 38 8.29 -2.08 -1.44
C ASP A 38 7.40 -2.34 -0.21
N PRO A 39 7.76 -3.33 0.65
CA PRO A 39 6.91 -3.73 1.75
C PRO A 39 7.25 -2.99 3.05
N LEU A 40 6.22 -2.53 3.75
CA LEU A 40 6.39 -2.05 5.12
C LEU A 40 6.67 -3.20 6.09
N ASN A 41 6.04 -4.36 5.87
CA ASN A 41 6.26 -5.58 6.61
C ASN A 41 7.07 -6.57 5.77
N LYS A 42 8.37 -6.66 6.06
CA LYS A 42 9.32 -7.50 5.31
C LYS A 42 9.00 -9.00 5.44
N ASP A 43 8.53 -9.45 6.60
CA ASP A 43 8.23 -10.87 6.83
C ASP A 43 7.03 -11.29 5.98
N ALA A 44 5.98 -10.48 5.95
CA ALA A 44 4.80 -10.73 5.12
C ALA A 44 5.12 -10.73 3.62
N ALA A 45 6.03 -9.84 3.17
CA ALA A 45 6.47 -9.85 1.78
C ALA A 45 7.27 -11.10 1.41
N GLN A 46 8.14 -11.57 2.30
CA GLN A 46 8.86 -12.83 2.08
C GLN A 46 7.92 -14.03 2.00
N GLU A 47 6.84 -14.05 2.80
CA GLU A 47 5.82 -15.08 2.73
C GLU A 47 5.00 -14.99 1.43
N ASN A 48 4.62 -13.77 1.02
CA ASN A 48 3.88 -13.53 -0.21
C ASN A 48 4.63 -14.03 -1.47
N VAL A 49 5.94 -13.82 -1.55
CA VAL A 49 6.77 -14.30 -2.69
C VAL A 49 6.98 -15.82 -2.67
N ARG A 50 6.74 -16.49 -1.53
CA ARG A 50 6.86 -17.94 -1.41
C ARG A 50 5.57 -18.70 -1.75
N ALA A 51 4.43 -18.00 -1.77
CA ALA A 51 3.12 -18.53 -2.12
C ALA A 51 2.94 -18.61 -3.65
#